data_AF-A0A5C0E0Z2-F1
#
_entry.id   AF-A0A5C0E0Z2-F1
#
_cell.length_a   1.000
_cell.length_b   1.000
_cell.length_c   1.000
_cell.angle_alpha   90.00
_cell.angle_beta   90.00
_cell.angle_gamma   90.00
#
_symmetry.space_group_name_H-M   'P 1'
#
loop_
_entity.id
_entity.type
_entity.pdbx_description
1 polymer ?
#
loop_
_entity_poly.entity_id
_entity_poly.type
_entity_poly.pdbx_seq_one_letter_code
_entity_poly.pdbx_strand_id
1 'polypeptide(L)'
;MMEQEAQEAEKNGRIRVIVQDNGPIHRCKEVQQLWSKWESQNLYIFFLPKYCSEMNPIELEWQHLKKDELSGQMFEDELDLAYAVMNGVKARGEKGQYSTERIKFNEHTSS
;
A
#
# COMPACT_ATOMS: atom_id res chain seq x y z
N MET A 1 -0.61 2.43 10.34
CA MET A 1 -1.21 2.82 9.05
C MET A 1 -2.71 3.03 9.18
N MET A 2 -3.59 2.02 9.10
CA MET A 2 -5.06 2.24 9.06
C MET A 2 -5.60 3.16 10.16
N GLU A 3 -5.12 3.01 11.40
CA GLU A 3 -5.48 3.89 12.51
C GLU A 3 -5.05 5.35 12.32
N GLN A 4 -3.84 5.57 11.78
CA GLN A 4 -3.35 6.91 11.48
C GLN A 4 -4.16 7.53 10.33
N GLU A 5 -4.44 6.75 9.29
CA GLU A 5 -5.28 7.17 8.16
C GLU A 5 -6.69 7.56 8.61
N ALA A 6 -7.27 6.81 9.54
CA ALA A 6 -8.59 7.10 10.10
C ALA A 6 -8.59 8.37 10.96
N GLN A 7 -7.60 8.51 11.85
CA GLN A 7 -7.43 9.73 12.66
C GLN A 7 -7.23 10.97 11.79
N GLU A 8 -6.48 10.85 10.69
CA GLU A 8 -6.26 11.95 9.76
C GLU A 8 -7.53 12.31 8.97
N ALA A 9 -8.28 11.31 8.51
CA ALA A 9 -9.57 11.50 7.82
C ALA A 9 -10.59 12.20 8.73
N GLU A 10 -10.67 11.79 9.99
CA GLU A 10 -11.49 12.41 11.03
C GLU A 10 -11.07 13.86 11.29
N LYS A 11 -9.78 14.09 11.56
CA LYS A 11 -9.22 15.43 11.82
C LYS A 11 -9.46 16.40 10.67
N ASN A 12 -9.30 15.93 9.44
CA ASN A 12 -9.46 16.75 8.24
C ASN A 12 -10.94 16.88 7.82
N GLY A 13 -11.85 16.10 8.41
CA GLY A 13 -13.27 16.06 8.06
C GLY A 13 -13.54 15.61 6.62
N ARG A 14 -12.58 14.93 5.99
CA ARG A 14 -12.66 14.50 4.59
C ARG A 14 -12.83 12.99 4.52
N ILE A 15 -13.75 12.55 3.68
CA ILE A 15 -13.91 11.14 3.34
C ILE A 15 -12.60 10.63 2.72
N ARG A 16 -12.06 9.56 3.30
CA ARG A 16 -10.94 8.79 2.78
C ARG A 16 -11.43 7.39 2.43
N VAL A 17 -11.05 6.90 1.25
CA VAL A 17 -11.41 5.56 0.78
C VAL A 17 -10.13 4.79 0.49
N ILE A 18 -9.97 3.64 1.13
CA ILE A 18 -8.89 2.69 0.85
C ILE A 18 -9.45 1.60 -0.06
N VAL A 19 -8.84 1.47 -1.24
CA VAL A 19 -9.21 0.45 -2.24
C VAL A 19 -8.25 -0.72 -2.11
N GLN A 20 -8.79 -1.94 -1.95
CA GLN A 20 -8.01 -3.17 -1.80
C GLN A 20 -8.57 -4.30 -2.65
N ASP A 21 -7.72 -5.28 -2.95
CA ASP A 21 -8.13 -6.53 -3.56
C ASP A 21 -8.80 -7.45 -2.53
N ASN A 22 -9.08 -8.70 -2.92
CA ASN A 22 -9.72 -9.68 -2.05
C ASN A 22 -8.72 -10.57 -1.29
N GLY A 23 -7.50 -10.11 -1.04
CA GLY A 23 -6.50 -10.84 -0.27
C GLY A 23 -7.06 -11.34 1.08
N PRO A 24 -6.78 -12.59 1.50
CA PRO A 24 -7.41 -13.19 2.70
C PRO A 24 -7.25 -12.35 3.98
N ILE A 25 -6.10 -11.67 4.12
CA ILE A 25 -5.80 -10.80 5.27
C ILE A 25 -6.71 -9.58 5.35
N HIS A 26 -7.20 -9.06 4.21
CA HIS A 26 -8.08 -7.89 4.18
C HIS A 26 -9.50 -8.21 4.65
N ARG A 27 -9.86 -9.51 4.64
CA ARG A 27 -11.18 -10.01 5.03
C ARG A 27 -11.14 -10.86 6.30
N CYS A 28 -10.04 -10.88 7.04
CA CYS A 28 -10.00 -11.60 8.31
C CYS A 28 -10.95 -10.95 9.34
N LYS A 29 -11.33 -11.72 10.37
CA LYS A 29 -12.33 -11.28 11.35
C LYS A 29 -11.84 -10.08 12.15
N GLU A 30 -10.55 -10.06 12.47
CA GLU A 30 -9.87 -9.02 13.22
C GLU A 30 -9.97 -7.67 12.49
N VAL A 31 -9.77 -7.67 11.17
CA VAL A 31 -9.91 -6.46 10.33
C VAL A 31 -11.37 -6.04 10.22
N GLN A 32 -12.30 -6.99 10.02
CA GLN A 32 -13.73 -6.68 9.93
C GLN A 32 -14.29 -6.00 11.19
N GLN A 33 -13.80 -6.38 12.37
CA GLN A 33 -14.21 -5.77 13.64
C GLN A 33 -13.83 -4.28 13.74
N LEU A 34 -12.85 -3.82 12.97
CA LEU A 34 -12.39 -2.43 12.97
C LEU A 34 -13.14 -1.55 11.97
N TRP A 35 -13.92 -2.13 11.05
CA TRP A 35 -14.58 -1.38 9.97
C TRP A 35 -15.52 -0.29 10.49
N SER A 36 -16.42 -0.62 11.44
CA SER A 36 -17.34 0.37 12.00
C SER A 36 -16.62 1.53 12.69
N LYS A 37 -15.48 1.24 13.33
CA LYS A 37 -14.64 2.28 13.93
C LYS A 37 -14.08 3.21 12.86
N TRP A 38 -13.45 2.67 11.82
CA TRP A 38 -12.89 3.46 10.75
C TRP A 38 -13.94 4.27 9.97
N GLU A 39 -15.13 3.70 9.72
CA GLU A 39 -16.23 4.42 9.06
C GLU A 39 -16.69 5.62 9.89
N SER A 40 -16.77 5.50 11.23
CA SER A 40 -17.09 6.64 12.11
C SER A 40 -16.05 7.77 12.05
N GLN A 41 -14.84 7.46 11.58
CA GLN A 41 -13.73 8.38 11.39
C GLN A 41 -13.59 8.86 9.93
N ASN A 42 -14.62 8.68 9.10
CA ASN A 42 -14.63 9.00 7.66
C ASN A 42 -13.67 8.17 6.80
N LEU A 43 -13.18 7.02 7.30
CA LEU A 43 -12.34 6.09 6.54
C LEU A 43 -13.17 4.87 6.10
N TYR A 44 -13.30 4.69 4.79
CA TYR A 44 -14.06 3.60 4.19
C TYR A 44 -13.15 2.63 3.45
N ILE A 45 -13.53 1.35 3.44
CA ILE A 45 -12.82 0.30 2.71
C ILE A 45 -13.68 -0.12 1.52
N PHE A 46 -13.07 -0.09 0.33
CA PHE A 46 -13.70 -0.55 -0.89
C PHE A 46 -12.93 -1.76 -1.45
N PHE A 47 -13.65 -2.85 -1.68
CA PHE A 47 -13.09 -4.06 -2.27
C PHE A 47 -13.35 -4.08 -3.77
N LEU A 48 -12.30 -4.29 -4.56
CA LEU A 48 -12.44 -4.54 -5.99
C LEU A 48 -13.23 -5.83 -6.24
N PRO A 49 -13.91 -5.97 -7.40
CA PRO A 49 -14.48 -7.25 -7.81
C PRO A 49 -13.43 -8.36 -7.85
N LYS A 50 -13.86 -9.61 -7.64
CA LYS A 50 -12.94 -10.75 -7.68
C LYS A 50 -12.35 -10.90 -9.09
N TYR A 51 -11.05 -11.22 -9.14
CA TYR A 51 -10.29 -11.46 -10.37
C TYR A 51 -10.17 -10.24 -11.30
N CYS A 52 -10.37 -9.03 -10.78
CA CYS A 52 -10.20 -7.77 -11.53
C CYS A 52 -8.88 -7.07 -11.17
N SER A 53 -7.75 -7.74 -11.36
CA SER A 53 -6.43 -7.14 -11.06
C SER A 53 -6.13 -5.93 -11.95
N GLU A 54 -6.68 -5.89 -13.16
CA GLU A 54 -6.60 -4.75 -14.09
C GLU A 54 -7.23 -3.47 -13.54
N MET A 55 -8.15 -3.58 -12.57
CA MET A 55 -8.75 -2.42 -11.90
C MET A 55 -7.89 -1.88 -10.75
N ASN A 56 -6.84 -2.59 -10.35
CA ASN A 56 -5.95 -2.17 -9.26
C ASN A 56 -4.76 -1.38 -9.84
N PRO A 57 -4.70 -0.05 -9.71
CA PRO A 57 -3.67 0.76 -10.37
C PRO A 57 -2.24 0.42 -9.93
N ILE A 58 -2.08 -0.12 -8.71
CA ILE A 58 -0.76 -0.52 -8.20
C ILE A 58 -0.14 -1.66 -9.03
N GLU A 59 -0.96 -2.50 -9.70
CA GLU A 59 -0.46 -3.58 -10.55
C GLU A 59 0.33 -3.01 -11.73
N LEU A 60 -0.14 -1.92 -12.32
CA LEU A 60 0.56 -1.22 -13.40
C LEU A 60 1.87 -0.61 -12.90
N GLU A 61 1.86 -0.01 -11.70
CA GLU A 61 3.08 0.51 -11.08
C GLU A 61 4.13 -0.60 -10.86
N TRP A 62 3.71 -1.76 -10.37
CA TRP A 62 4.59 -2.92 -10.21
C TRP A 62 5.10 -3.48 -11.54
N GLN A 63 4.27 -3.51 -12.57
CA GLN A 63 4.69 -3.91 -13.91
C GLN A 63 5.80 -3.02 -14.44
N HIS A 64 5.63 -1.70 -14.33
CA HIS A 64 6.66 -0.75 -14.74
C HIS A 64 7.91 -0.83 -13.87
N LEU A 65 7.78 -0.97 -12.56
CA LEU A 65 8.95 -1.14 -11.69
C LEU A 65 9.79 -2.35 -12.13
N LYS A 66 9.15 -3.50 -12.37
CA LYS A 66 9.85 -4.72 -12.81
C LYS A 66 10.47 -4.57 -14.20
N LYS A 67 9.76 -3.95 -15.14
CA LYS A 67 10.17 -3.86 -16.54
C LYS A 67 11.20 -2.77 -16.78
N ASP A 68 11.00 -1.61 -16.19
CA ASP A 68 11.74 -0.40 -16.51
C ASP A 68 12.89 -0.18 -15.52
N GLU A 69 12.73 -0.57 -14.24
CA GLU A 69 13.72 -0.28 -13.20
C GLU A 69 14.53 -1.50 -12.76
N LEU A 70 13.97 -2.72 -12.83
CA LEU A 70 14.64 -3.95 -12.32
C LEU A 70 15.07 -4.93 -13.43
N SER A 71 14.69 -4.67 -14.67
CA SER A 71 14.92 -5.64 -15.76
C SER A 71 16.41 -5.86 -16.03
N GLY A 72 16.79 -7.13 -16.19
CA GLY A 72 18.17 -7.53 -16.48
C GLY A 72 19.12 -7.49 -15.27
N GLN A 73 18.63 -7.21 -14.07
CA GLN A 73 19.42 -7.24 -12.85
C GLN A 73 19.34 -8.61 -12.16
N MET A 74 20.45 -9.02 -11.56
CA MET A 74 20.53 -10.17 -10.66
C MET A 74 20.88 -9.65 -9.27
N PHE A 75 20.26 -10.22 -8.25
CA PHE A 75 20.46 -9.81 -6.86
C PHE A 75 21.07 -10.96 -6.07
N GLU A 76 22.05 -10.64 -5.23
CA GLU A 76 22.76 -11.66 -4.44
C GLU A 76 21.91 -12.17 -3.27
N ASP A 77 21.15 -11.26 -2.65
CA ASP A 77 20.28 -11.54 -1.52
C ASP A 77 19.01 -10.67 -1.51
N GLU A 78 18.15 -10.91 -0.52
CA GLU A 78 16.89 -10.16 -0.34
C GLU A 78 17.14 -8.67 -0.05
N LEU A 79 18.24 -8.34 0.64
CA LEU A 79 18.55 -6.97 1.01
C LEU A 79 18.93 -6.16 -0.24
N ASP A 80 19.73 -6.73 -1.13
CA ASP A 80 20.09 -6.17 -2.42
C ASP A 80 18.86 -5.93 -3.30
N LEU A 81 17.96 -6.93 -3.40
CA LEU A 81 16.67 -6.78 -4.08
C LEU A 81 15.83 -5.65 -3.46
N ALA A 82 15.76 -5.56 -2.13
CA ALA A 82 15.01 -4.51 -1.45
C ALA A 82 15.58 -3.11 -1.76
N TYR A 83 16.90 -2.96 -1.81
CA TYR A 83 17.54 -1.71 -2.23
C TYR A 83 17.24 -1.35 -3.68
N ALA A 84 17.30 -2.32 -4.59
CA ALA A 84 16.95 -2.10 -5.99
C ALA A 84 15.49 -1.65 -6.16
N VAL A 85 14.56 -2.30 -5.45
CA VAL A 85 13.14 -1.91 -5.42
C VAL A 85 12.97 -0.48 -4.90
N MET A 86 13.61 -0.13 -3.78
CA MET A 86 13.55 1.23 -3.22
C MET A 86 14.10 2.29 -4.18
N ASN A 87 15.23 2.00 -4.83
CA ASN A 87 15.82 2.89 -5.82
C ASN A 87 14.90 3.06 -7.04
N GLY A 88 14.31 1.98 -7.54
CA GLY A 88 13.35 2.03 -8.65
C GLY A 88 12.11 2.87 -8.31
N VAL A 89 11.54 2.70 -7.11
CA VAL A 89 10.41 3.53 -6.65
C VAL A 89 10.80 5.01 -6.60
N LYS A 90 12.00 5.32 -6.08
CA LYS A 90 12.50 6.70 -6.02
C LYS A 90 12.71 7.30 -7.41
N ALA A 91 13.35 6.56 -8.33
CA ALA A 91 13.59 7.01 -9.71
C ALA A 91 12.26 7.31 -10.44
N ARG A 92 11.24 6.47 -10.22
CA ARG A 92 9.88 6.71 -10.73
C ARG A 92 9.24 7.97 -10.14
N GLY A 93 9.38 8.19 -8.83
CA GLY A 93 8.92 9.41 -8.17
C GLY A 93 9.55 10.68 -8.74
N GLU A 94 10.87 10.66 -8.93
CA GLU A 94 11.60 11.77 -9.55
C GLU A 94 11.11 12.04 -10.98
N LYS A 95 10.92 10.99 -11.78
CA LYS A 95 10.39 11.10 -13.15
C LYS A 95 8.95 11.61 -13.20
N GLY A 96 8.11 11.19 -12.25
CA GLY A 96 6.71 11.57 -12.13
C GLY A 96 6.46 12.88 -11.37
N GLN A 97 7.52 13.53 -10.88
CA GLN A 97 7.45 14.76 -10.08
C GLN A 97 6.62 14.63 -8.79
N TYR A 98 6.68 13.47 -8.13
CA TYR A 98 6.08 13.24 -6.82
C TYR A 98 7.09 12.71 -5.82
N SER A 99 6.91 13.08 -4.54
CA SER A 99 7.75 12.62 -3.46
C SER A 99 7.42 11.18 -3.07
N THR A 100 8.45 10.39 -2.81
CA THR A 100 8.31 9.04 -2.26
C THR A 100 8.80 9.00 -0.82
N GLU A 101 8.03 8.41 0.08
CA GLU A 101 8.42 8.22 1.48
C GLU A 101 8.48 6.72 1.81
N ARG A 102 9.54 6.31 2.50
CA ARG A 102 9.66 4.95 3.03
C ARG A 102 9.07 4.90 4.44
N ILE A 103 8.00 4.14 4.60
CA ILE A 103 7.40 3.86 5.91
C ILE A 103 8.02 2.58 6.47
N LYS A 104 8.54 2.64 7.70
CA LYS A 104 8.94 1.46 8.47
C LYS A 104 7.87 1.16 9.51
N PHE A 105 7.34 -0.05 9.49
CA PHE A 105 6.44 -0.54 10.54
C PHE A 105 7.31 -1.06 11.68
N ASN A 106 7.17 -0.50 12.87
CA ASN A 106 7.80 -1.05 14.07
C ASN A 106 7.13 -2.38 14.40
N GLU A 107 7.91 -3.39 14.78
CA GLU A 107 7.34 -4.60 15.38
C GLU A 107 6.64 -4.18 16.68
N HIS A 108 5.33 -4.44 16.75
CA HIS A 108 4.68 -4.52 18.04
C HIS A 108 5.22 -5.77 18.71
N THR A 109 6.13 -5.63 19.68
CA THR A 109 6.39 -6.67 20.65
C THR A 109 5.08 -6.93 21.38
N SER A 110 4.36 -7.98 20.97
CA SER A 110 3.24 -8.51 21.74
C SER A 110 3.76 -8.83 23.14
N SER A 111 3.24 -8.10 24.13
CA SER A 111 3.45 -8.39 25.56
C SER A 111 2.66 -9.61 25.98
#